data_AF-A0A6J4WW35-F1
#
_entry.id   AF-A0A6J4WW35-F1
#
_cell.length_a   1.000
_cell.length_b   1.000
_cell.length_c   1.000
_cell.angle_alpha   90.00
_cell.angle_beta   90.00
_cell.angle_gamma   90.00
#
_symmetry.space_group_name_H-M   'P 1'
#
loop_
_entity.id
_entity.type
_entity.pdbx_description
1 polymer ?
#
loop_
_entity_poly.entity_id
_entity_poly.type
_entity_poly.pdbx_seq_one_letter_code
_entity_poly.pdbx_strand_id
1 'polypeptide(L)'
;MNKIISKVQARITGFAAFLLSVFLFLPQSAMTTPDSGQLIVFVQPNLSAVDDDFQQRLLPEIRKLADAMGVSVHVVDARKGSPAEVTLTPLIIYQNHRGRSVYQGRKTTSARIRNFMRTSRFVQQGQELNRRENIPVWPQGRNRVWAPLKVAPVSGTRPYDYNHDAFVAEALKSVAKGFKKFRIQKKVELDRADRGFYMDFNPWLSDDGTLFITVVVFSQFDCMKPVFSKKIIGPWKNYQELFSQASEAGEDAVVRIAADPASGDSFDPVKKNIPTKTWEQIGFPLPPAPKVKTAGVAVSAVVPQKWVLTDSGPDDPPMIQFRFPAPLDNYAGEVKSGRGEFSLSKNRMVSGARGFIEIDTRGNITMGDARLDEAITGSMMLYTKKFPAARFDIEEISDDGQPIAYGRLSPAFVAGKFMLKGKSIPLTSITELEPIMGEDGRPRLLVSGSFKIDLRTFNIEGADGPAPARHMLLFDLNLILKER
;
A
#
# COMPACT_ATOMS: atom_id res chain seq x y z
N MET A 1 31.36 -73.17 10.24
CA MET A 1 32.75 -73.62 10.00
C MET A 1 33.56 -72.40 9.61
N ASN A 2 34.22 -71.76 10.58
CA ASN A 2 35.62 -71.97 10.94
C ASN A 2 36.62 -71.68 9.79
N LYS A 3 37.36 -70.57 9.99
CA LYS A 3 38.69 -70.20 9.47
C LYS A 3 38.82 -70.00 7.95
N ILE A 4 39.19 -68.79 7.54
CA ILE A 4 40.58 -68.41 7.21
C ILE A 4 40.63 -66.87 7.06
N ILE A 5 41.32 -66.25 8.02
CA ILE A 5 41.82 -64.87 7.95
C ILE A 5 43.33 -64.99 7.73
N SER A 6 43.84 -64.44 6.63
CA SER A 6 45.26 -64.23 6.40
C SER A 6 45.48 -63.11 5.38
N LYS A 7 45.80 -61.93 5.91
CA LYS A 7 46.74 -60.93 5.37
C LYS A 7 46.52 -60.43 3.92
N VAL A 8 45.81 -59.31 3.81
CA VAL A 8 46.37 -58.14 3.14
C VAL A 8 46.34 -56.99 4.13
N GLN A 9 47.55 -56.59 4.52
CA GLN A 9 47.86 -55.56 5.49
C GLN A 9 48.04 -54.25 4.73
N ALA A 10 47.58 -53.17 5.35
CA ALA A 10 47.95 -51.78 5.06
C ALA A 10 47.42 -51.15 3.77
N ARG A 11 46.22 -50.56 3.88
CA ARG A 11 45.84 -49.19 3.46
C ARG A 11 44.33 -49.20 3.27
N ILE A 12 43.61 -48.58 4.20
CA ILE A 12 42.28 -47.94 4.11
C ILE A 12 41.79 -47.82 5.56
N THR A 13 42.46 -46.94 6.31
CA THR A 13 41.96 -46.43 7.59
C THR A 13 42.36 -44.96 7.60
N GLY A 14 41.59 -44.15 6.88
CA GLY A 14 41.90 -42.74 6.69
C GLY A 14 41.04 -42.02 5.67
N PHE A 15 39.81 -42.48 5.40
CA PHE A 15 38.91 -41.78 4.46
C PHE A 15 37.43 -41.75 4.88
N ALA A 16 37.07 -42.37 6.00
CA ALA A 16 35.68 -42.42 6.49
C ALA A 16 35.40 -41.50 7.70
N ALA A 17 36.32 -40.58 8.03
CA ALA A 17 36.15 -39.56 9.08
C ALA A 17 36.38 -38.12 8.56
N PHE A 18 36.41 -37.93 7.23
CA PHE A 18 36.53 -36.60 6.62
C PHE A 18 35.30 -36.21 5.76
N LEU A 19 34.39 -37.16 5.51
CA LEU A 19 33.14 -36.93 4.76
C LEU A 19 31.91 -36.68 5.67
N LEU A 20 32.10 -36.65 6.99
CA LEU A 20 31.05 -36.32 7.96
C LEU A 20 31.35 -35.04 8.77
N SER A 21 32.34 -34.26 8.34
CA SER A 21 32.77 -33.01 9.01
C SER A 21 32.70 -31.77 8.09
N VAL A 22 32.29 -31.94 6.83
CA VAL A 22 32.20 -30.85 5.83
C VAL A 22 30.76 -30.31 5.66
N PHE A 23 29.77 -30.91 6.35
CA PHE A 23 28.39 -30.41 6.34
C PHE A 23 28.00 -29.52 7.55
N LEU A 24 28.95 -29.12 8.40
CA LEU A 24 28.67 -28.34 9.62
C LEU A 24 29.07 -26.86 9.61
N PHE A 25 29.55 -26.33 8.49
CA PHE A 25 29.85 -24.89 8.38
C PHE A 25 29.46 -24.32 7.02
N LEU A 26 28.21 -24.56 6.59
CA LEU A 26 27.61 -23.66 5.60
C LEU A 26 27.35 -22.32 6.30
N PRO A 27 27.96 -21.21 5.84
CA PRO A 27 27.67 -19.89 6.39
C PRO A 27 26.21 -19.56 6.06
N GLN A 28 25.34 -19.66 7.07
CA GLN A 28 24.04 -19.00 7.05
C GLN A 28 24.29 -17.49 7.18
N SER A 29 24.66 -16.85 6.07
CA SER A 29 24.68 -15.40 5.95
C SER A 29 23.28 -14.87 6.27
N ALA A 30 23.23 -13.68 6.87
CA ALA A 30 22.02 -13.03 7.32
C ALA A 30 21.08 -12.66 6.16
N MET A 31 20.26 -13.62 5.72
CA MET A 31 18.92 -13.27 5.29
C MET A 31 18.01 -13.31 6.51
N THR A 32 17.12 -12.33 6.58
CA THR A 32 15.91 -12.35 7.40
C THR A 32 15.36 -13.77 7.43
N THR A 33 15.31 -14.37 8.62
CA THR A 33 14.42 -15.51 8.91
C THR A 33 13.10 -15.21 8.19
N PRO A 34 12.52 -16.14 7.40
CA PRO A 34 11.30 -15.85 6.64
C PRO A 34 10.35 -15.13 7.58
N ASP A 35 10.06 -13.87 7.27
CA ASP A 35 9.23 -13.03 8.13
C ASP A 35 7.93 -13.81 8.28
N SER A 36 7.65 -14.23 9.52
CA SER A 36 6.50 -15.08 9.85
C SER A 36 5.23 -14.24 9.84
N GLY A 37 5.04 -13.52 8.74
CA GLY A 37 3.87 -12.77 8.44
C GLY A 37 2.68 -13.71 8.35
N GLN A 38 1.55 -13.24 8.85
CA GLN A 38 0.30 -13.97 8.79
C GLN A 38 -0.82 -13.03 8.34
N LEU A 39 -1.77 -13.58 7.59
CA LEU A 39 -3.05 -12.97 7.35
C LEU A 39 -4.04 -13.43 8.41
N ILE A 40 -4.71 -12.49 9.04
CA ILE A 40 -5.84 -12.71 9.93
C ILE A 40 -7.07 -12.17 9.22
N VAL A 41 -8.01 -13.06 8.90
CA VAL A 41 -9.21 -12.76 8.13
C VAL A 41 -10.42 -12.89 9.04
N PHE A 42 -11.08 -11.77 9.32
CA PHE A 42 -12.30 -11.73 10.11
C PHE A 42 -13.52 -11.94 9.22
N VAL A 43 -14.41 -12.85 9.62
CA VAL A 43 -15.65 -13.22 8.92
C VAL A 43 -16.83 -13.29 9.90
N GLN A 44 -18.06 -13.33 9.39
CA GLN A 44 -19.28 -13.57 10.19
C GLN A 44 -20.09 -14.70 9.54
N PRO A 45 -19.72 -15.98 9.77
CA PRO A 45 -20.19 -17.09 8.95
C PRO A 45 -21.72 -17.21 8.82
N ASN A 46 -22.21 -17.35 7.59
CA ASN A 46 -23.64 -17.49 7.25
C ASN A 46 -24.49 -16.28 7.66
N LEU A 47 -23.90 -15.09 7.73
CA LEU A 47 -24.63 -13.87 8.09
C LEU A 47 -25.38 -13.27 6.90
N SER A 48 -24.77 -13.28 5.72
CA SER A 48 -25.26 -12.60 4.52
C SER A 48 -24.69 -13.23 3.25
N ALA A 49 -25.25 -12.87 2.10
CA ALA A 49 -24.69 -13.24 0.79
C ALA A 49 -23.25 -12.71 0.58
N VAL A 50 -22.85 -11.63 1.27
CA VAL A 50 -21.50 -11.07 1.19
C VAL A 50 -20.51 -11.99 1.88
N ASP A 51 -20.85 -12.49 3.07
CA ASP A 51 -20.03 -13.46 3.80
C ASP A 51 -19.96 -14.80 3.04
N ASP A 52 -21.09 -15.27 2.51
CA ASP A 52 -21.14 -16.52 1.74
C ASP A 52 -20.26 -16.47 0.48
N ASP A 53 -20.39 -15.42 -0.35
CA ASP A 53 -19.54 -15.24 -1.54
C ASP A 53 -18.06 -15.09 -1.15
N PHE A 54 -17.75 -14.32 -0.10
CA PHE A 54 -16.37 -14.17 0.33
C PHE A 54 -15.77 -15.51 0.76
N GLN A 55 -16.47 -16.28 1.59
CA GLN A 55 -15.96 -17.56 2.08
C GLN A 55 -15.85 -18.62 0.98
N GLN A 56 -16.81 -18.67 0.06
CA GLN A 56 -16.85 -19.71 -0.98
C GLN A 56 -15.93 -19.41 -2.16
N ARG A 57 -15.78 -18.13 -2.54
CA ARG A 57 -15.07 -17.74 -3.77
C ARG A 57 -13.76 -17.04 -3.48
N LEU A 58 -13.76 -16.01 -2.63
CA LEU A 58 -12.60 -15.13 -2.46
C LEU A 58 -11.57 -15.67 -1.47
N LEU A 59 -12.01 -16.25 -0.35
CA LEU A 59 -11.12 -16.78 0.68
C LEU A 59 -10.22 -17.93 0.18
N PRO A 60 -10.69 -18.88 -0.66
CA PRO A 60 -9.81 -19.89 -1.26
C PRO A 60 -8.73 -19.27 -2.16
N GLU A 61 -9.06 -18.24 -2.94
CA GLU A 61 -8.09 -17.51 -3.77
C GLU A 61 -7.05 -16.77 -2.91
N ILE A 62 -7.48 -16.14 -1.82
CA ILE A 62 -6.59 -15.47 -0.87
C ILE A 62 -5.65 -16.48 -0.21
N ARG A 63 -6.14 -17.66 0.19
CA ARG A 63 -5.29 -18.74 0.73
C ARG A 63 -4.25 -19.19 -0.28
N LYS A 64 -4.66 -19.50 -1.50
CA LYS A 64 -3.73 -19.88 -2.58
C LYS A 64 -2.67 -18.80 -2.83
N LEU A 65 -3.07 -17.53 -2.81
CA LEU A 65 -2.17 -16.40 -2.99
C LEU A 65 -1.17 -16.27 -1.83
N ALA A 66 -1.65 -16.38 -0.59
CA ALA A 66 -0.84 -16.27 0.62
C ALA A 66 0.14 -17.45 0.74
N ASP A 67 -0.30 -18.66 0.44
CA ASP A 67 0.53 -19.87 0.39
C ASP A 67 1.68 -19.70 -0.62
N ALA A 68 1.40 -19.14 -1.81
CA ALA A 68 2.41 -18.83 -2.81
C ALA A 68 3.42 -17.75 -2.38
N MET A 69 3.15 -17.04 -1.28
CA MET A 69 4.02 -16.02 -0.70
C MET A 69 4.60 -16.44 0.67
N GLY A 70 4.35 -17.69 1.10
CA GLY A 70 4.77 -18.19 2.41
C GLY A 70 4.09 -17.50 3.61
N VAL A 71 2.88 -16.98 3.43
CA VAL A 71 2.11 -16.27 4.48
C VAL A 71 0.97 -17.17 4.96
N SER A 72 0.92 -17.46 6.26
CA SER A 72 -0.18 -18.27 6.82
C SER A 72 -1.50 -17.49 6.84
N VAL A 73 -2.63 -18.17 6.64
CA VAL A 73 -3.96 -17.55 6.71
C VAL A 73 -4.76 -18.13 7.86
N HIS A 74 -5.20 -17.26 8.77
CA HIS A 74 -6.05 -17.59 9.90
C HIS A 74 -7.41 -16.93 9.75
N VAL A 75 -8.48 -17.68 9.97
CA VAL A 75 -9.86 -17.18 9.85
C VAL A 75 -10.47 -17.08 11.24
N VAL A 76 -11.00 -15.90 11.56
CA VAL A 76 -11.57 -15.59 12.88
C VAL A 76 -13.04 -15.22 12.73
N ASP A 77 -13.92 -15.91 13.46
CA ASP A 77 -15.33 -15.56 13.56
C ASP A 77 -15.50 -14.34 14.47
N ALA A 78 -15.75 -13.17 13.88
CA ALA A 78 -15.86 -11.91 14.60
C ALA A 78 -17.01 -11.91 15.62
N ARG A 79 -18.03 -12.76 15.45
CA ARG A 79 -19.17 -12.87 16.37
C ARG A 79 -18.78 -13.41 17.75
N LYS A 80 -17.66 -14.14 17.84
CA LYS A 80 -17.11 -14.66 19.12
C LYS A 80 -16.31 -13.60 19.90
N GLY A 81 -16.24 -12.39 19.38
CA GLY A 81 -15.49 -11.26 19.92
C GLY A 81 -14.28 -10.94 19.05
N SER A 82 -14.01 -9.65 18.91
CA SER A 82 -12.97 -9.11 18.02
C SER A 82 -12.40 -7.79 18.57
N PRO A 83 -11.18 -7.41 18.16
CA PRO A 83 -10.59 -6.10 18.46
C PRO A 83 -11.48 -4.94 18.06
N ALA A 84 -11.29 -3.78 18.70
CA ALA A 84 -12.16 -2.61 18.52
C ALA A 84 -12.09 -2.05 17.09
N GLU A 85 -10.90 -2.12 16.49
CA GLU A 85 -10.60 -1.73 15.11
C GLU A 85 -11.25 -2.66 14.06
N VAL A 86 -11.67 -3.87 14.46
CA VAL A 86 -12.42 -4.79 13.58
C VAL A 86 -13.90 -4.39 13.64
N THR A 87 -14.26 -3.45 12.77
CA THR A 87 -15.61 -2.89 12.73
C THR A 87 -16.52 -3.50 11.67
N LEU A 88 -15.96 -4.21 10.68
CA LEU A 88 -16.69 -4.90 9.62
C LEU A 88 -16.05 -6.25 9.25
N THR A 89 -16.76 -7.04 8.46
CA THR A 89 -16.30 -8.28 7.80
C THR A 89 -16.75 -8.31 6.33
N PRO A 90 -16.05 -9.01 5.42
CA PRO A 90 -14.74 -9.57 5.62
C PRO A 90 -13.67 -8.47 5.79
N LEU A 91 -12.75 -8.68 6.72
CA LEU A 91 -11.60 -7.78 6.96
C LEU A 91 -10.32 -8.60 6.93
N ILE A 92 -9.35 -8.19 6.11
CA ILE A 92 -8.05 -8.85 5.97
C ILE A 92 -7.01 -7.98 6.67
N ILE A 93 -6.26 -8.57 7.60
CA ILE A 93 -5.21 -7.90 8.36
C ILE A 93 -3.91 -8.67 8.14
N TYR A 94 -2.84 -7.97 7.75
CA TYR A 94 -1.50 -8.52 7.75
C TYR A 94 -0.84 -8.23 9.10
N GLN A 95 -0.20 -9.23 9.69
CA GLN A 95 0.50 -9.10 10.96
C GLN A 95 1.89 -9.73 10.88
N ASN A 96 2.91 -9.01 11.38
CA ASN A 96 4.24 -9.54 11.64
C ASN A 96 4.82 -8.90 12.91
N HIS A 97 6.12 -9.11 13.17
CA HIS A 97 6.78 -8.58 14.36
C HIS A 97 6.84 -7.05 14.42
N ARG A 98 6.68 -6.38 13.27
CA ARG A 98 6.67 -4.91 13.17
C ARG A 98 5.32 -4.32 13.55
N GLY A 99 4.23 -5.08 13.45
CA GLY A 99 2.87 -4.57 13.73
C GLY A 99 1.78 -5.20 12.87
N ARG A 100 0.70 -4.41 12.66
CA ARG A 100 -0.49 -4.81 11.91
C ARG A 100 -0.84 -3.77 10.85
N SER A 101 -1.26 -4.24 9.69
CA SER A 101 -1.78 -3.43 8.60
C SER A 101 -3.15 -3.96 8.16
N VAL A 102 -4.07 -3.06 7.82
CA VAL A 102 -5.44 -3.37 7.43
C VAL A 102 -5.59 -3.20 5.92
N TYR A 103 -6.12 -4.23 5.24
CA TYR A 103 -6.38 -4.17 3.81
C TYR A 103 -7.53 -3.21 3.50
N GLN A 104 -7.25 -2.22 2.66
CA GLN A 104 -8.20 -1.23 2.16
C GLN A 104 -8.23 -1.27 0.63
N GLY A 105 -9.08 -2.15 0.10
CA GLY A 105 -9.30 -2.32 -1.33
C GLY A 105 -10.49 -3.24 -1.61
N ARG A 106 -10.86 -3.36 -2.90
CA ARG A 106 -11.82 -4.39 -3.32
C ARG A 106 -11.21 -5.77 -3.13
N LYS A 107 -11.96 -6.69 -2.53
CA LYS A 107 -11.48 -8.06 -2.27
C LYS A 107 -11.47 -8.93 -3.53
N THR A 108 -12.09 -8.46 -4.60
CA THR A 108 -12.10 -9.07 -5.93
C THR A 108 -10.83 -8.81 -6.74
N THR A 109 -9.95 -7.92 -6.28
CA THR A 109 -8.69 -7.59 -6.96
C THR A 109 -7.51 -8.32 -6.32
N SER A 110 -7.26 -9.58 -6.72
CA SER A 110 -6.22 -10.44 -6.14
C SER A 110 -4.81 -9.83 -6.22
N ALA A 111 -4.49 -9.12 -7.30
CA ALA A 111 -3.22 -8.40 -7.46
C ALA A 111 -3.01 -7.32 -6.38
N ARG A 112 -4.10 -6.69 -5.91
CA ARG A 112 -4.04 -5.66 -4.87
C ARG A 112 -3.83 -6.27 -3.50
N ILE A 113 -4.43 -7.42 -3.24
CA ILE A 113 -4.19 -8.22 -2.02
C ILE A 113 -2.72 -8.71 -1.99
N ARG A 114 -2.19 -9.15 -3.14
CA ARG A 114 -0.77 -9.53 -3.29
C ARG A 114 0.14 -8.36 -2.94
N ASN A 115 -0.09 -7.20 -3.56
CA ASN A 115 0.69 -5.99 -3.31
C ASN A 115 0.62 -5.59 -1.83
N PHE A 116 -0.58 -5.61 -1.24
CA PHE A 116 -0.76 -5.34 0.19
C PHE A 116 0.09 -6.25 1.09
N MET A 117 0.04 -7.58 0.90
CA MET A 117 0.89 -8.50 1.68
C MET A 117 2.37 -8.19 1.49
N ARG A 118 2.79 -7.96 0.25
CA ARG A 118 4.19 -7.66 -0.09
C ARG A 118 4.66 -6.36 0.56
N THR A 119 3.89 -5.29 0.49
CA THR A 119 4.27 -3.98 1.07
C THR A 119 4.18 -3.96 2.59
N SER A 120 3.18 -4.62 3.18
CA SER A 120 2.98 -4.64 4.64
C SER A 120 3.98 -5.52 5.38
N ARG A 121 4.65 -6.45 4.68
CA ARG A 121 5.78 -7.21 5.21
C ARG A 121 6.92 -6.30 5.68
N PHE A 122 7.15 -5.19 4.98
CA PHE A 122 8.32 -4.35 5.23
C PHE A 122 7.96 -3.03 5.92
N VAL A 123 6.83 -2.41 5.58
CA VAL A 123 6.43 -1.13 6.16
C VAL A 123 5.02 -1.23 6.73
N GLN A 124 4.91 -0.95 8.02
CA GLN A 124 3.64 -0.95 8.71
C GLN A 124 2.86 0.34 8.48
N GLN A 125 1.55 0.22 8.52
CA GLN A 125 0.65 1.35 8.52
C GLN A 125 0.78 2.17 9.81
N GLY A 126 0.67 3.50 9.69
CA GLY A 126 0.58 4.41 10.83
C GLY A 126 -0.72 4.22 11.62
N GLN A 127 -0.89 4.97 12.71
CA GLN A 127 -2.05 4.84 13.61
C GLN A 127 -2.95 6.08 13.60
N GLU A 128 -2.60 7.07 12.78
CA GLU A 128 -3.34 8.31 12.64
C GLU A 128 -4.72 8.05 12.04
N LEU A 129 -5.75 8.63 12.65
CA LEU A 129 -7.14 8.53 12.18
C LEU A 129 -7.44 9.55 11.08
N ASN A 130 -8.37 9.20 10.19
CA ASN A 130 -8.85 10.11 9.16
C ASN A 130 -9.89 11.09 9.72
N ARG A 131 -9.42 12.28 10.08
CA ARG A 131 -10.26 13.36 10.59
C ARG A 131 -10.96 14.09 9.45
N ARG A 132 -12.29 14.11 9.48
CA ARG A 132 -13.15 14.81 8.51
C ARG A 132 -14.09 15.77 9.22
N GLU A 133 -14.49 16.81 8.50
CA GLU A 133 -15.40 17.84 8.99
C GLU A 133 -16.60 18.00 8.05
N ASN A 134 -17.75 18.36 8.63
CA ASN A 134 -19.01 18.63 7.95
C ASN A 134 -19.38 17.56 6.91
N ILE A 135 -19.28 16.29 7.31
CA ILE A 135 -19.40 15.16 6.41
C ILE A 135 -20.60 14.27 6.77
N PRO A 136 -21.39 13.80 5.78
CA PRO A 136 -22.38 12.76 6.00
C PRO A 136 -21.73 11.48 6.53
N VAL A 137 -22.27 10.96 7.63
CA VAL A 137 -21.88 9.67 8.22
C VAL A 137 -23.12 8.83 8.49
N TRP A 138 -23.07 7.57 8.08
CA TRP A 138 -24.04 6.54 8.38
C TRP A 138 -23.40 5.51 9.34
N PRO A 139 -23.75 5.54 10.64
CA PRO A 139 -23.26 4.55 11.59
C PRO A 139 -23.99 3.21 11.43
N GLN A 140 -23.25 2.11 11.38
CA GLN A 140 -23.78 0.75 11.30
C GLN A 140 -22.98 -0.20 12.18
N GLY A 141 -23.59 -0.68 13.27
CA GLY A 141 -22.87 -1.51 14.24
C GLY A 141 -21.66 -0.76 14.80
N ARG A 142 -20.48 -1.36 14.72
CA ARG A 142 -19.19 -0.73 15.04
C ARG A 142 -18.61 0.10 13.88
N ASN A 143 -19.08 -0.11 12.65
CA ASN A 143 -18.56 0.53 11.45
C ASN A 143 -19.24 1.87 11.16
N ARG A 144 -18.58 2.70 10.36
CA ARG A 144 -19.16 3.91 9.77
C ARG A 144 -18.94 3.93 8.27
N VAL A 145 -20.00 4.29 7.56
CA VAL A 145 -19.93 4.71 6.17
C VAL A 145 -19.91 6.23 6.15
N TRP A 146 -19.05 6.83 5.34
CA TRP A 146 -18.95 8.28 5.15
C TRP A 146 -19.08 8.64 3.67
N ALA A 147 -19.59 9.84 3.39
CA ALA A 147 -19.84 10.25 2.01
C ALA A 147 -19.46 11.71 1.75
N PRO A 148 -18.27 12.00 1.17
CA PRO A 148 -17.96 13.35 0.69
C PRO A 148 -18.99 13.80 -0.33
N LEU A 149 -19.42 15.05 -0.20
CA LEU A 149 -20.38 15.65 -1.11
C LEU A 149 -19.68 16.69 -1.99
N LYS A 150 -19.95 16.63 -3.29
CA LYS A 150 -19.50 17.65 -4.24
C LYS A 150 -20.67 18.10 -5.10
N VAL A 151 -20.91 19.40 -5.14
CA VAL A 151 -21.90 20.01 -6.04
C VAL A 151 -21.13 20.78 -7.10
N ALA A 152 -21.24 20.36 -8.36
CA ALA A 152 -20.60 21.07 -9.46
C ALA A 152 -21.33 22.41 -9.75
N PRO A 153 -20.65 23.39 -10.34
CA PRO A 153 -21.31 24.59 -10.85
C PRO A 153 -22.44 24.24 -11.81
N VAL A 154 -23.52 25.02 -11.79
CA VAL A 154 -24.60 24.87 -12.79
C VAL A 154 -24.01 25.10 -14.17
N SER A 155 -24.25 24.16 -15.07
CA SER A 155 -23.88 24.23 -16.48
C SER A 155 -25.11 24.48 -17.35
N GLY A 156 -24.92 24.85 -18.62
CA GLY A 156 -26.03 25.28 -19.49
C GLY A 156 -26.42 26.75 -19.26
N THR A 157 -27.72 27.02 -19.29
CA THR A 157 -28.28 28.39 -19.33
C THR A 157 -28.56 28.90 -17.94
N ARG A 158 -27.51 29.41 -17.30
CA ARG A 158 -27.57 29.91 -15.91
C ARG A 158 -28.55 31.08 -15.77
N PRO A 159 -29.29 31.16 -14.66
CA PRO A 159 -30.04 32.37 -14.32
C PRO A 159 -29.10 33.58 -14.23
N TYR A 160 -29.59 34.76 -14.59
CA TYR A 160 -28.81 36.00 -14.58
C TYR A 160 -28.24 36.34 -13.19
N ASP A 161 -28.96 35.99 -12.14
CA ASP A 161 -28.62 36.21 -10.73
C ASP A 161 -27.90 35.02 -10.07
N TYR A 162 -27.38 34.07 -10.85
CA TYR A 162 -26.72 32.87 -10.32
C TYR A 162 -25.47 33.20 -9.49
N ASN A 163 -25.54 32.89 -8.20
CA ASN A 163 -24.39 32.89 -7.29
C ASN A 163 -24.00 31.45 -6.94
N HIS A 164 -22.78 31.05 -7.31
CA HIS A 164 -22.31 29.68 -7.12
C HIS A 164 -22.27 29.25 -5.65
N ASP A 165 -21.69 30.07 -4.78
CA ASP A 165 -21.48 29.71 -3.39
C ASP A 165 -22.82 29.61 -2.62
N ALA A 166 -23.73 30.54 -2.87
CA ALA A 166 -25.07 30.52 -2.30
C ALA A 166 -25.87 29.29 -2.79
N PHE A 167 -25.78 28.98 -4.08
CA PHE A 167 -26.41 27.79 -4.65
C PHE A 167 -25.86 26.50 -4.05
N VAL A 168 -24.53 26.34 -3.96
CA VAL A 168 -23.91 25.14 -3.38
C VAL A 168 -24.29 24.99 -1.92
N ALA A 169 -24.26 26.07 -1.14
CA ALA A 169 -24.65 26.04 0.27
C ALA A 169 -26.11 25.57 0.44
N GLU A 170 -27.03 26.04 -0.39
CA GLU A 170 -28.43 25.64 -0.32
C GLU A 170 -28.67 24.21 -0.86
N ALA A 171 -28.01 23.86 -1.96
CA ALA A 171 -28.03 22.50 -2.51
C ALA A 171 -27.54 21.47 -1.48
N LEU A 172 -26.46 21.76 -0.75
CA LEU A 172 -25.95 20.87 0.29
C LEU A 172 -26.92 20.71 1.48
N LYS A 173 -27.67 21.75 1.85
CA LYS A 173 -28.75 21.62 2.85
C LYS A 173 -29.86 20.71 2.33
N SER A 174 -30.25 20.85 1.07
CA SER A 174 -31.23 19.98 0.43
C SER A 174 -30.78 18.54 0.31
N VAL A 175 -29.51 18.31 -0.07
CA VAL A 175 -28.88 16.99 -0.07
C VAL A 175 -28.96 16.36 1.32
N ALA A 176 -28.62 17.11 2.37
CA ALA A 176 -28.70 16.63 3.75
C ALA A 176 -30.12 16.26 4.18
N LYS A 177 -31.15 16.99 3.71
CA LYS A 177 -32.57 16.68 3.97
C LYS A 177 -33.04 15.39 3.31
N GLY A 178 -32.49 15.04 2.14
CA GLY A 178 -32.85 13.82 1.42
C GLY A 178 -32.28 12.53 2.01
N PHE A 179 -31.27 12.62 2.89
CA PHE A 179 -30.70 11.43 3.52
C PHE A 179 -31.60 10.82 4.59
N LYS A 180 -31.86 9.52 4.48
CA LYS A 180 -32.59 8.73 5.47
C LYS A 180 -31.68 8.18 6.55
N LYS A 181 -30.46 7.75 6.20
CA LYS A 181 -29.50 7.07 7.09
C LYS A 181 -28.27 7.92 7.42
N PHE A 182 -27.73 8.63 6.45
CA PHE A 182 -26.61 9.55 6.62
C PHE A 182 -27.04 10.77 7.46
N ARG A 183 -26.15 11.21 8.35
CA ARG A 183 -26.31 12.45 9.11
C ARG A 183 -25.02 13.26 9.00
N ILE A 184 -25.14 14.56 8.75
CA ILE A 184 -23.98 15.45 8.71
C ILE A 184 -23.38 15.53 10.10
N GLN A 185 -22.10 15.15 10.22
CA GLN A 185 -21.32 15.33 11.43
C GLN A 185 -20.34 16.48 11.24
N LYS A 186 -20.32 17.41 12.21
CA LYS A 186 -19.38 18.54 12.19
C LYS A 186 -17.92 18.07 12.19
N LYS A 187 -17.63 17.00 12.94
CA LYS A 187 -16.32 16.37 13.01
C LYS A 187 -16.49 14.88 13.24
N VAL A 188 -15.69 14.06 12.56
CA VAL A 188 -15.62 12.62 12.76
C VAL A 188 -14.18 12.14 12.61
N GLU A 189 -13.78 11.16 13.42
CA GLU A 189 -12.49 10.47 13.29
C GLU A 189 -12.75 9.07 12.73
N LEU A 190 -12.35 8.81 11.48
CA LEU A 190 -12.60 7.56 10.77
C LEU A 190 -11.38 6.63 10.89
N ASP A 191 -11.65 5.35 11.05
CA ASP A 191 -10.65 4.28 11.15
C ASP A 191 -10.47 3.59 9.78
N ARG A 192 -9.46 2.74 9.63
CA ARG A 192 -9.09 2.03 8.40
C ARG A 192 -10.19 1.08 7.90
N ALA A 193 -11.00 0.57 8.82
CA ALA A 193 -12.13 -0.28 8.51
C ALA A 193 -13.38 0.51 8.07
N ASP A 194 -13.44 1.83 8.25
CA ASP A 194 -14.57 2.64 7.76
C ASP A 194 -14.60 2.71 6.22
N ARG A 195 -15.76 3.02 5.64
CA ARG A 195 -15.99 2.95 4.18
C ARG A 195 -16.50 4.27 3.61
N GLY A 196 -15.81 4.77 2.59
CA GLY A 196 -16.14 6.01 1.88
C GLY A 196 -16.85 5.77 0.55
N PHE A 197 -17.90 6.55 0.29
CA PHE A 197 -18.55 6.66 -1.02
C PHE A 197 -18.74 8.12 -1.40
N TYR A 198 -18.06 8.57 -2.44
CA TYR A 198 -18.10 9.97 -2.89
C TYR A 198 -19.38 10.21 -3.67
N MET A 199 -20.11 11.28 -3.36
CA MET A 199 -21.35 11.65 -4.04
C MET A 199 -21.19 12.99 -4.74
N ASP A 200 -21.21 12.94 -6.06
CA ASP A 200 -21.11 14.09 -6.93
C ASP A 200 -22.48 14.42 -7.52
N PHE A 201 -22.88 15.70 -7.45
CA PHE A 201 -24.10 16.22 -8.01
C PHE A 201 -23.77 17.20 -9.13
N ASN A 202 -24.21 16.87 -10.34
CA ASN A 202 -23.86 17.60 -11.56
C ASN A 202 -25.12 18.24 -12.16
N PRO A 203 -25.41 19.53 -11.84
CA PRO A 203 -26.54 20.25 -12.40
C PRO A 203 -26.27 20.80 -13.80
N TRP A 204 -27.21 20.60 -14.71
CA TRP A 204 -27.28 21.25 -16.03
C TRP A 204 -28.69 21.82 -16.24
N LEU A 205 -28.78 23.08 -16.61
CA LEU A 205 -30.04 23.81 -16.82
C LEU A 205 -30.22 24.10 -18.31
N SER A 206 -31.35 23.69 -18.88
CA SER A 206 -31.74 24.02 -20.25
C SER A 206 -32.37 25.42 -20.36
N ASP A 207 -32.47 25.90 -21.61
CA ASP A 207 -33.07 27.21 -21.95
C ASP A 207 -34.55 27.35 -21.54
N ASP A 208 -35.28 26.24 -21.49
CA ASP A 208 -36.70 26.20 -21.08
C ASP A 208 -36.91 26.18 -19.55
N GLY A 209 -35.82 26.23 -18.78
CA GLY A 209 -35.87 26.20 -17.32
C GLY A 209 -35.92 24.80 -16.71
N THR A 210 -35.73 23.73 -17.50
CA THR A 210 -35.62 22.36 -16.98
C THR A 210 -34.23 22.11 -16.39
N LEU A 211 -34.19 21.77 -15.10
CA LEU A 211 -32.98 21.37 -14.40
C LEU A 211 -32.81 19.85 -14.45
N PHE A 212 -31.61 19.44 -14.82
CA PHE A 212 -31.15 18.07 -14.81
C PHE A 212 -30.04 17.93 -13.77
N ILE A 213 -30.27 17.13 -12.74
CA ILE A 213 -29.26 16.80 -11.73
C ILE A 213 -28.81 15.37 -11.95
N THR A 214 -27.54 15.20 -12.33
CA THR A 214 -26.94 13.86 -12.36
C THR A 214 -26.22 13.60 -11.05
N VAL A 215 -26.77 12.71 -10.22
CA VAL A 215 -26.06 12.17 -9.06
C VAL A 215 -25.18 11.03 -9.51
N VAL A 216 -23.93 11.03 -9.04
CA VAL A 216 -22.92 10.03 -9.35
C VAL A 216 -22.29 9.59 -8.03
N VAL A 217 -22.17 8.28 -7.83
CA VAL A 217 -21.51 7.72 -6.65
C VAL A 217 -20.25 6.99 -7.06
N PHE A 218 -19.14 7.27 -6.40
CA PHE A 218 -17.86 6.58 -6.55
C PHE A 218 -17.50 5.83 -5.27
N SER A 219 -16.82 4.69 -5.43
CA SER A 219 -16.23 3.99 -4.29
C SER A 219 -14.89 4.63 -3.93
N GLN A 220 -14.53 4.66 -2.65
CA GLN A 220 -13.16 5.01 -2.23
C GLN A 220 -12.07 4.11 -2.84
N PHE A 221 -12.44 2.94 -3.37
CA PHE A 221 -11.50 2.02 -4.01
C PHE A 221 -11.42 2.21 -5.53
N ASP A 222 -12.32 3.01 -6.12
CA ASP A 222 -12.35 3.34 -7.55
C ASP A 222 -13.00 4.71 -7.77
N CYS A 223 -12.15 5.75 -7.80
CA CYS A 223 -12.56 7.14 -8.00
C CYS A 223 -12.68 7.53 -9.48
N MET A 224 -12.39 6.60 -10.41
CA MET A 224 -12.43 6.87 -11.86
C MET A 224 -13.75 6.42 -12.47
N LYS A 225 -14.23 5.22 -12.11
CA LYS A 225 -15.49 4.68 -12.62
C LYS A 225 -16.59 4.77 -11.55
N PRO A 226 -17.71 5.43 -11.84
CA PRO A 226 -18.80 5.47 -10.88
C PRO A 226 -19.41 4.10 -10.69
N VAL A 227 -19.78 3.80 -9.45
CA VAL A 227 -20.53 2.60 -9.05
C VAL A 227 -22.03 2.81 -9.20
N PHE A 228 -22.47 4.05 -9.38
CA PHE A 228 -23.85 4.41 -9.66
C PHE A 228 -23.93 5.78 -10.34
N SER A 229 -24.91 5.93 -11.24
CA SER A 229 -25.31 7.24 -11.77
C SER A 229 -26.81 7.25 -12.04
N LYS A 230 -27.46 8.36 -11.70
CA LYS A 230 -28.88 8.58 -12.01
C LYS A 230 -29.14 10.04 -12.31
N LYS A 231 -29.98 10.28 -13.31
CA LYS A 231 -30.45 11.60 -13.69
C LYS A 231 -31.82 11.87 -13.05
N ILE A 232 -31.93 12.99 -12.35
CA ILE A 232 -33.15 13.54 -11.76
C ILE A 232 -33.52 14.80 -12.54
N ILE A 233 -34.80 14.98 -12.85
CA ILE A 233 -35.27 15.98 -13.81
C ILE A 233 -36.46 16.71 -13.23
N GLY A 234 -36.48 18.03 -13.34
CA GLY A 234 -37.63 18.85 -12.98
C GLY A 234 -37.37 20.33 -13.24
N PRO A 235 -38.32 21.21 -12.93
CA PRO A 235 -38.16 22.64 -13.17
C PRO A 235 -37.12 23.26 -12.21
N TRP A 236 -36.36 24.24 -12.68
CA TRP A 236 -35.33 24.95 -11.88
C TRP A 236 -35.85 25.46 -10.54
N LYS A 237 -37.07 26.01 -10.51
CA LYS A 237 -37.71 26.49 -9.28
C LYS A 237 -37.82 25.43 -8.15
N ASN A 238 -37.75 24.14 -8.50
CA ASN A 238 -37.82 23.03 -7.56
C ASN A 238 -36.44 22.41 -7.27
N TYR A 239 -35.33 23.09 -7.59
CA TYR A 239 -33.99 22.48 -7.49
C TYR A 239 -33.71 21.88 -6.10
N GLN A 240 -34.16 22.53 -5.01
CA GLN A 240 -34.01 22.03 -3.65
C GLN A 240 -34.63 20.63 -3.46
N GLU A 241 -35.81 20.39 -4.01
CA GLU A 241 -36.46 19.08 -3.96
C GLU A 241 -35.70 18.06 -4.81
N LEU A 242 -35.26 18.47 -6.02
CA LEU A 242 -34.51 17.60 -6.93
C LEU A 242 -33.18 17.15 -6.31
N PHE A 243 -32.47 18.03 -5.59
CA PHE A 243 -31.25 17.67 -4.83
C PHE A 243 -31.54 16.69 -3.69
N SER A 244 -32.68 16.84 -3.00
CA SER A 244 -33.12 15.90 -1.96
C SER A 244 -33.42 14.52 -2.55
N GLN A 245 -34.12 14.45 -3.68
CA GLN A 245 -34.39 13.19 -4.39
C GLN A 245 -33.10 12.56 -4.93
N ALA A 246 -32.17 13.39 -5.42
CA ALA A 246 -30.88 12.93 -5.91
C ALA A 246 -30.04 12.32 -4.78
N SER A 247 -30.03 12.91 -3.59
CA SER A 247 -29.26 12.39 -2.45
C SER A 247 -29.87 11.11 -1.88
N GLU A 248 -31.19 11.01 -1.84
CA GLU A 248 -31.91 9.77 -1.52
C GLU A 248 -31.51 8.64 -2.48
N ALA A 249 -31.52 8.90 -3.79
CA ALA A 249 -31.10 7.90 -4.78
C ALA A 249 -29.63 7.51 -4.65
N GLY A 250 -28.74 8.45 -4.30
CA GLY A 250 -27.34 8.18 -4.03
C GLY A 250 -27.13 7.31 -2.79
N GLU A 251 -27.86 7.59 -1.69
CA GLU A 251 -27.83 6.78 -0.47
C GLU A 251 -28.36 5.36 -0.71
N ASP A 252 -29.49 5.21 -1.40
CA ASP A 252 -30.05 3.89 -1.74
C ASP A 252 -29.05 3.06 -2.57
N ALA A 253 -28.30 3.71 -3.46
CA ALA A 253 -27.24 3.05 -4.21
C ALA A 253 -26.10 2.58 -3.29
N VAL A 254 -25.65 3.39 -2.32
CA VAL A 254 -24.63 2.99 -1.34
C VAL A 254 -25.09 1.78 -0.53
N VAL A 255 -26.34 1.77 -0.06
CA VAL A 255 -26.92 0.63 0.67
C VAL A 255 -26.87 -0.64 -0.18
N ARG A 256 -27.28 -0.56 -1.45
CA ARG A 256 -27.28 -1.69 -2.37
C ARG A 256 -25.86 -2.20 -2.64
N ILE A 257 -24.91 -1.30 -2.91
CA ILE A 257 -23.52 -1.66 -3.22
C ILE A 257 -22.84 -2.31 -2.01
N ALA A 258 -23.06 -1.79 -0.81
CA ALA A 258 -22.53 -2.38 0.43
C ALA A 258 -23.03 -3.82 0.67
N ALA A 259 -24.21 -4.17 0.15
CA ALA A 259 -24.79 -5.50 0.26
C ALA A 259 -24.56 -6.39 -0.98
N ASP A 260 -23.97 -5.88 -2.06
CA ASP A 260 -23.76 -6.62 -3.32
C ASP A 260 -22.38 -7.31 -3.34
N PRO A 261 -22.31 -8.65 -3.23
CA PRO A 261 -21.05 -9.37 -3.24
C PRO A 261 -20.23 -9.15 -4.53
N ALA A 262 -20.89 -8.93 -5.67
CA ALA A 262 -20.23 -8.75 -6.95
C ALA A 262 -19.52 -7.39 -7.07
N SER A 263 -19.91 -6.39 -6.28
CA SER A 263 -19.33 -5.04 -6.33
C SER A 263 -17.85 -4.99 -5.93
N GLY A 264 -17.41 -5.92 -5.07
CA GLY A 264 -16.13 -5.88 -4.39
C GLY A 264 -16.03 -4.83 -3.26
N ASP A 265 -17.02 -3.94 -3.15
CA ASP A 265 -17.14 -2.88 -2.14
C ASP A 265 -17.95 -3.33 -0.91
N SER A 266 -18.58 -4.50 -0.99
CA SER A 266 -19.49 -5.03 0.03
C SER A 266 -18.83 -5.42 1.35
N PHE A 267 -19.61 -5.34 2.42
CA PHE A 267 -19.22 -5.69 3.78
C PHE A 267 -20.44 -5.85 4.70
N ASP A 268 -20.25 -6.60 5.78
CA ASP A 268 -21.15 -6.71 6.91
C ASP A 268 -20.56 -6.00 8.12
N PRO A 269 -21.27 -5.04 8.75
CA PRO A 269 -20.81 -4.42 9.98
C PRO A 269 -20.80 -5.42 11.14
N VAL A 270 -19.80 -5.34 12.00
CA VAL A 270 -19.79 -6.05 13.29
C VAL A 270 -20.79 -5.35 14.22
N LYS A 271 -21.71 -6.10 14.84
CA LYS A 271 -22.73 -5.51 15.73
C LYS A 271 -22.09 -4.94 17.01
N LYS A 272 -22.68 -3.88 17.56
CA LYS A 272 -22.18 -3.21 18.79
C LYS A 272 -22.17 -4.12 20.02
N ASN A 273 -23.10 -5.08 20.09
CA ASN A 273 -23.25 -6.00 21.22
C ASN A 273 -22.29 -7.19 21.19
N ILE A 274 -21.53 -7.39 20.10
CA ILE A 274 -20.44 -8.36 20.09
C ILE A 274 -19.39 -7.91 21.11
N PRO A 275 -18.77 -8.81 21.89
CA PRO A 275 -17.72 -8.45 22.83
C PRO A 275 -16.48 -7.86 22.14
N THR A 276 -15.88 -6.82 22.72
CA THR A 276 -14.56 -6.34 22.30
C THR A 276 -13.50 -7.17 22.99
N LYS A 277 -12.59 -7.79 22.23
CA LYS A 277 -11.49 -8.60 22.74
C LYS A 277 -10.15 -8.06 22.23
N THR A 278 -9.10 -8.11 23.04
CA THR A 278 -7.75 -7.76 22.57
C THR A 278 -7.21 -8.83 21.61
N TRP A 279 -6.15 -8.49 20.88
CA TRP A 279 -5.44 -9.41 20.00
C TRP A 279 -4.92 -10.65 20.72
N GLU A 280 -4.43 -10.48 21.95
CA GLU A 280 -3.95 -11.57 22.81
C GLU A 280 -5.09 -12.51 23.19
N GLN A 281 -6.25 -11.95 23.55
CA GLN A 281 -7.44 -12.72 23.94
C GLN A 281 -8.03 -13.56 22.79
N ILE A 282 -7.77 -13.17 21.54
CA ILE A 282 -8.19 -13.95 20.36
C ILE A 282 -7.07 -14.84 19.79
N GLY A 283 -5.91 -14.91 20.47
CA GLY A 283 -4.82 -15.81 20.10
C GLY A 283 -3.86 -15.27 19.04
N PHE A 284 -3.83 -13.96 18.79
CA PHE A 284 -2.97 -13.33 17.78
C PHE A 284 -2.12 -12.16 18.34
N PRO A 285 -1.32 -12.39 19.41
CA PRO A 285 -0.34 -11.39 19.82
C PRO A 285 0.66 -11.10 18.68
N LEU A 286 1.35 -9.95 18.74
CA LEU A 286 2.43 -9.69 17.78
C LEU A 286 3.53 -10.75 17.97
N PRO A 287 4.03 -11.38 16.89
CA PRO A 287 5.14 -12.30 17.00
C PRO A 287 6.41 -11.55 17.42
N PRO A 288 7.36 -12.21 18.11
CA PRO A 288 8.61 -11.58 18.50
C PRO A 288 9.46 -11.22 17.26
N ALA A 289 10.28 -10.18 17.37
CA ALA A 289 11.25 -9.86 16.33
C ALA A 289 12.20 -11.04 16.09
N PRO A 290 12.53 -11.35 14.82
CA PRO A 290 13.50 -12.41 14.52
C PRO A 290 14.83 -12.10 15.21
N LYS A 291 15.46 -13.13 15.77
CA LYS A 291 16.81 -12.99 16.33
C LYS A 291 17.76 -12.65 15.19
N VAL A 292 18.38 -11.47 15.26
CA VAL A 292 19.42 -11.04 14.31
C VAL A 292 20.55 -12.05 14.38
N LYS A 293 20.71 -12.88 13.34
CA LYS A 293 21.92 -13.69 13.18
C LYS A 293 22.97 -12.81 12.54
N THR A 294 23.75 -12.11 13.34
CA THR A 294 24.97 -11.46 12.85
C THR A 294 25.98 -12.56 12.59
N ALA A 295 25.91 -13.18 11.40
CA ALA A 295 26.99 -14.04 10.95
C ALA A 295 28.17 -13.14 10.57
N GLY A 296 28.98 -12.78 11.56
CA GLY A 296 30.29 -12.18 11.36
C GLY A 296 31.25 -13.22 10.79
N VAL A 297 31.00 -13.66 9.56
CA VAL A 297 32.01 -14.41 8.81
C VAL A 297 33.02 -13.38 8.33
N ALA A 298 34.28 -13.54 8.72
CA ALA A 298 35.36 -12.72 8.18
C ALA A 298 35.49 -13.03 6.68
N VAL A 299 34.88 -12.20 5.84
CA VAL A 299 34.97 -12.30 4.39
C VAL A 299 36.28 -11.66 3.95
N SER A 300 37.21 -12.46 3.45
CA SER A 300 38.50 -11.99 2.91
C SER A 300 38.42 -11.45 1.48
N ALA A 301 37.23 -11.50 0.86
CA ALA A 301 37.02 -11.01 -0.49
C ALA A 301 37.19 -9.50 -0.57
N VAL A 302 37.59 -9.05 -1.76
CA VAL A 302 37.77 -7.64 -2.07
C VAL A 302 36.41 -7.02 -2.41
N VAL A 303 36.01 -5.96 -1.72
CA VAL A 303 34.78 -5.23 -2.06
C VAL A 303 34.90 -4.62 -3.47
N PRO A 304 34.00 -4.97 -4.41
CA PRO A 304 33.97 -4.40 -5.75
C PRO A 304 33.81 -2.87 -5.75
N GLN A 305 34.35 -2.22 -6.77
CA GLN A 305 34.21 -0.77 -6.95
C GLN A 305 33.02 -0.37 -7.82
N LYS A 306 32.56 -1.25 -8.71
CA LYS A 306 31.51 -0.95 -9.68
C LYS A 306 30.33 -1.89 -9.47
N TRP A 307 29.18 -1.28 -9.32
CA TRP A 307 27.94 -1.96 -8.98
C TRP A 307 26.86 -1.57 -9.97
N VAL A 308 26.00 -2.53 -10.30
CA VAL A 308 24.80 -2.32 -11.10
C VAL A 308 23.58 -2.81 -10.35
N LEU A 309 22.49 -2.05 -10.46
CA LEU A 309 21.21 -2.40 -9.84
C LEU A 309 20.70 -3.74 -10.37
N THR A 310 20.18 -4.58 -9.49
CA THR A 310 19.46 -5.79 -9.86
C THR A 310 18.01 -5.68 -9.43
N ASP A 311 17.14 -6.42 -10.12
CA ASP A 311 15.73 -6.51 -9.76
C ASP A 311 15.57 -7.18 -8.38
N SER A 312 14.60 -6.72 -7.60
CA SER A 312 14.17 -7.39 -6.37
C SER A 312 13.40 -8.66 -6.71
N GLY A 313 13.75 -9.77 -6.05
CA GLY A 313 12.99 -11.00 -6.11
C GLY A 313 11.61 -10.89 -5.46
N PRO A 314 10.75 -11.91 -5.64
CA PRO A 314 9.40 -11.95 -5.04
C PRO A 314 9.39 -11.96 -3.50
N ASP A 315 10.45 -12.47 -2.88
CA ASP A 315 10.60 -12.55 -1.42
C ASP A 315 11.40 -11.38 -0.83
N ASP A 316 12.15 -10.66 -1.67
CA ASP A 316 12.90 -9.46 -1.29
C ASP A 316 11.96 -8.29 -1.00
N PRO A 317 12.38 -7.30 -0.19
CA PRO A 317 11.71 -6.02 -0.11
C PRO A 317 11.47 -5.39 -1.49
N PRO A 318 10.35 -4.67 -1.68
CA PRO A 318 10.19 -3.81 -2.83
C PRO A 318 11.40 -2.88 -3.00
N MET A 319 11.97 -2.83 -4.22
CA MET A 319 13.15 -2.02 -4.53
C MET A 319 12.95 -0.57 -4.10
N ILE A 320 11.78 -0.03 -4.41
CA ILE A 320 11.28 1.23 -3.87
C ILE A 320 9.83 1.01 -3.50
N GLN A 321 9.49 1.19 -2.23
CA GLN A 321 8.10 1.28 -1.79
C GLN A 321 7.73 2.75 -1.68
N PHE A 322 6.56 3.14 -2.19
CA PHE A 322 6.02 4.48 -2.03
C PHE A 322 4.65 4.43 -1.34
N ARG A 323 4.34 5.45 -0.55
CA ARG A 323 3.06 5.57 0.13
C ARG A 323 2.79 7.00 0.56
N PHE A 324 1.53 7.36 0.74
CA PHE A 324 1.20 8.54 1.52
C PHE A 324 1.44 8.27 3.02
N PRO A 325 1.68 9.31 3.85
CA PRO A 325 1.59 9.19 5.30
C PRO A 325 0.19 8.76 5.74
N ALA A 326 0.09 8.13 6.92
CA ALA A 326 -1.19 7.92 7.57
C ALA A 326 -1.93 9.26 7.74
N PRO A 327 -3.26 9.27 7.60
CA PRO A 327 -4.18 8.14 7.47
C PRO A 327 -4.37 7.61 6.02
N LEU A 328 -3.56 8.06 5.05
CA LEU A 328 -3.73 7.79 3.62
C LEU A 328 -2.75 6.73 3.08
N ASP A 329 -2.00 6.10 3.96
CA ASP A 329 -1.02 5.05 3.68
C ASP A 329 -1.63 3.73 3.16
N ASN A 330 -2.94 3.69 2.94
CA ASN A 330 -3.58 2.69 2.08
C ASN A 330 -3.28 2.91 0.58
N TYR A 331 -2.97 4.14 0.20
CA TYR A 331 -2.44 4.47 -1.11
C TYR A 331 -0.93 4.23 -1.09
N ALA A 332 -0.58 2.95 -1.20
CA ALA A 332 0.78 2.46 -1.24
C ALA A 332 1.02 1.60 -2.48
N GLY A 333 2.26 1.58 -2.94
CA GLY A 333 2.68 0.81 -4.09
C GLY A 333 4.19 0.61 -4.12
N GLU A 334 4.66 0.01 -5.20
CA GLU A 334 6.07 -0.30 -5.39
C GLU A 334 6.56 0.03 -6.79
N VAL A 335 7.88 0.21 -6.88
CA VAL A 335 8.64 0.15 -8.13
C VAL A 335 9.23 -1.25 -8.26
N LYS A 336 8.88 -1.94 -9.35
CA LYS A 336 9.24 -3.35 -9.61
C LYS A 336 10.69 -3.51 -10.05
N SER A 337 11.17 -2.60 -10.88
CA SER A 337 12.50 -2.67 -11.47
C SER A 337 12.98 -1.29 -11.94
N GLY A 338 14.27 -1.21 -12.21
CA GLY A 338 14.93 0.00 -12.67
C GLY A 338 16.33 -0.33 -13.15
N ARG A 339 17.06 0.71 -13.55
CA ARG A 339 18.48 0.61 -13.83
C ARG A 339 19.24 1.57 -12.93
N GLY A 340 20.43 1.19 -12.53
CA GLY A 340 21.28 2.05 -11.73
C GLY A 340 22.71 1.58 -11.77
N GLU A 341 23.60 2.53 -11.57
CA GLU A 341 25.03 2.26 -11.43
C GLU A 341 25.52 2.97 -10.16
N PHE A 342 26.42 2.33 -9.45
CA PHE A 342 27.10 2.92 -8.31
C PHE A 342 28.57 2.57 -8.36
N SER A 343 29.43 3.57 -8.21
CA SER A 343 30.88 3.44 -8.31
C SER A 343 31.54 4.06 -7.09
N LEU A 344 32.28 3.25 -6.34
CA LEU A 344 33.12 3.69 -5.24
C LEU A 344 34.40 4.35 -5.76
N SER A 345 34.97 5.22 -4.96
CA SER A 345 36.30 5.77 -5.15
C SER A 345 37.39 4.70 -4.96
N LYS A 346 38.63 4.98 -5.39
CA LYS A 346 39.72 3.99 -5.37
C LYS A 346 40.05 3.48 -3.97
N ASN A 347 39.90 4.33 -2.95
CA ASN A 347 40.09 4.02 -1.54
C ASN A 347 38.86 3.33 -0.89
N ARG A 348 37.83 3.00 -1.67
CA ARG A 348 36.57 2.37 -1.21
C ARG A 348 35.84 3.17 -0.13
N MET A 349 36.05 4.48 -0.13
CA MET A 349 35.23 5.38 0.64
C MET A 349 33.88 5.54 -0.04
N VAL A 350 32.84 5.67 0.76
CA VAL A 350 31.52 6.02 0.23
C VAL A 350 31.54 7.48 -0.19
N SER A 351 32.28 8.34 0.52
CA SER A 351 32.58 9.69 0.10
C SER A 351 33.29 9.72 -1.25
N GLY A 352 32.76 10.57 -2.15
CA GLY A 352 33.20 10.66 -3.54
C GLY A 352 32.70 9.53 -4.45
N ALA A 353 31.84 8.64 -3.96
CA ALA A 353 31.13 7.70 -4.82
C ALA A 353 30.20 8.43 -5.79
N ARG A 354 29.96 7.81 -6.94
CA ARG A 354 29.11 8.36 -8.01
C ARG A 354 28.11 7.31 -8.44
N GLY A 355 26.95 7.76 -8.89
CA GLY A 355 25.95 6.83 -9.37
C GLY A 355 24.65 7.49 -9.73
N PHE A 356 23.74 6.66 -10.22
CA PHE A 356 22.38 7.07 -10.53
C PHE A 356 21.42 5.90 -10.38
N ILE A 357 20.14 6.24 -10.25
CA ILE A 357 19.02 5.31 -10.36
C ILE A 357 18.02 5.92 -11.34
N GLU A 358 17.51 5.09 -12.24
CA GLU A 358 16.50 5.48 -13.21
C GLU A 358 15.42 4.41 -13.30
N ILE A 359 14.17 4.86 -13.23
CA ILE A 359 12.98 4.03 -13.28
C ILE A 359 12.20 4.39 -14.54
N ASP A 360 11.90 3.39 -15.39
CA ASP A 360 10.89 3.55 -16.44
C ASP A 360 9.50 3.52 -15.79
N THR A 361 8.83 4.66 -15.78
CA THR A 361 7.57 4.88 -15.07
C THR A 361 6.36 4.30 -15.81
N ARG A 362 6.52 3.84 -17.06
CA ARG A 362 5.40 3.35 -17.89
C ARG A 362 4.88 1.98 -17.46
N GLY A 363 5.74 1.15 -16.86
CA GLY A 363 5.39 -0.24 -16.52
C GLY A 363 5.92 -0.75 -15.19
N ASN A 364 6.84 -0.02 -14.55
CA ASN A 364 7.49 -0.49 -13.32
C ASN A 364 6.86 0.04 -12.05
N ILE A 365 5.81 0.86 -12.12
CA ILE A 365 5.10 1.37 -10.95
C ILE A 365 3.78 0.61 -10.82
N THR A 366 3.45 0.12 -9.62
CA THR A 366 2.15 -0.50 -9.34
C THR A 366 1.67 -0.24 -7.93
N MET A 367 0.36 -0.17 -7.75
CA MET A 367 -0.35 -0.29 -6.47
C MET A 367 -1.07 -1.64 -6.33
N GLY A 368 -0.84 -2.56 -7.27
CA GLY A 368 -1.55 -3.84 -7.37
C GLY A 368 -2.96 -3.73 -7.95
N ASP A 369 -3.33 -2.58 -8.52
CA ASP A 369 -4.65 -2.35 -9.10
C ASP A 369 -4.51 -1.68 -10.46
N ALA A 370 -4.88 -2.39 -11.53
CA ALA A 370 -4.65 -1.92 -12.90
C ALA A 370 -5.27 -0.55 -13.19
N ARG A 371 -6.40 -0.21 -12.55
CA ARG A 371 -7.04 1.11 -12.73
C ARG A 371 -6.28 2.21 -12.00
N LEU A 372 -5.78 1.93 -10.80
CA LEU A 372 -4.93 2.89 -10.08
C LEU A 372 -3.60 3.07 -10.81
N ASP A 373 -3.04 2.00 -11.37
CA ASP A 373 -1.82 2.04 -12.16
C ASP A 373 -2.01 2.88 -13.43
N GLU A 374 -3.15 2.72 -14.12
CA GLU A 374 -3.54 3.57 -15.26
C GLU A 374 -3.70 5.04 -14.84
N ALA A 375 -4.36 5.32 -13.72
CA ALA A 375 -4.54 6.68 -13.22
C ALA A 375 -3.21 7.35 -12.87
N ILE A 376 -2.27 6.63 -12.24
CA ILE A 376 -0.92 7.13 -11.91
C ILE A 376 -0.12 7.42 -13.17
N THR A 377 -0.24 6.58 -14.20
CA THR A 377 0.53 6.74 -15.44
C THR A 377 -0.04 7.82 -16.36
N GLY A 378 -1.30 8.22 -16.15
CA GLY A 378 -2.05 9.23 -16.90
C GLY A 378 -1.53 10.68 -16.78
N SER A 379 -2.06 11.57 -17.61
CA SER A 379 -1.58 12.95 -17.78
C SER A 379 -1.74 13.85 -16.55
N MET A 380 -2.73 13.57 -15.70
CA MET A 380 -2.95 14.32 -14.46
C MET A 380 -1.87 14.00 -13.40
N MET A 381 -1.36 12.77 -13.40
CA MET A 381 -0.36 12.29 -12.44
C MET A 381 1.04 12.34 -13.07
N LEU A 382 1.67 11.20 -13.38
CA LEU A 382 3.06 11.16 -13.85
C LEU A 382 3.23 11.55 -15.33
N TYR A 383 2.17 11.50 -16.12
CA TYR A 383 2.20 11.75 -17.57
C TYR A 383 3.30 10.96 -18.29
N THR A 384 3.34 9.66 -18.05
CA THR A 384 4.46 8.77 -18.44
C THR A 384 4.67 8.68 -19.96
N LYS A 385 3.62 8.91 -20.75
CA LYS A 385 3.72 9.04 -22.21
C LYS A 385 4.66 10.18 -22.63
N LYS A 386 4.66 11.30 -21.91
CA LYS A 386 5.51 12.46 -22.18
C LYS A 386 6.82 12.40 -21.38
N PHE A 387 6.78 11.87 -20.16
CA PHE A 387 7.91 11.78 -19.25
C PHE A 387 8.09 10.32 -18.79
N PRO A 388 8.73 9.47 -19.60
CA PRO A 388 8.74 8.02 -19.39
C PRO A 388 9.68 7.55 -18.28
N ALA A 389 10.48 8.45 -17.70
CA ALA A 389 11.47 8.09 -16.69
C ALA A 389 11.43 9.04 -15.49
N ALA A 390 11.72 8.47 -14.32
CA ALA A 390 12.12 9.20 -13.12
C ALA A 390 13.58 8.84 -12.83
N ARG A 391 14.39 9.82 -12.44
CA ARG A 391 15.84 9.64 -12.29
C ARG A 391 16.37 10.37 -11.07
N PHE A 392 17.31 9.75 -10.37
CA PHE A 392 18.12 10.39 -9.35
C PHE A 392 19.60 10.25 -9.71
N ASP A 393 20.31 11.37 -9.78
CA ASP A 393 21.76 11.41 -9.99
C ASP A 393 22.44 11.88 -8.70
N ILE A 394 23.42 11.13 -8.22
CA ILE A 394 24.21 11.49 -7.03
C ILE A 394 25.14 12.64 -7.41
N GLU A 395 25.02 13.77 -6.70
CA GLU A 395 25.92 14.92 -6.84
C GLU A 395 26.97 14.93 -5.72
N GLU A 396 26.55 14.61 -4.50
CA GLU A 396 27.41 14.56 -3.33
C GLU A 396 26.99 13.42 -2.39
N ILE A 397 27.98 12.81 -1.74
CA ILE A 397 27.75 11.79 -0.73
C ILE A 397 28.82 11.93 0.36
N SER A 398 28.38 12.00 1.61
CA SER A 398 29.25 12.02 2.79
C SER A 398 29.07 10.75 3.61
N ASP A 399 30.14 10.34 4.28
CA ASP A 399 30.23 9.10 5.04
C ASP A 399 30.84 9.34 6.43
N ASP A 400 31.06 8.26 7.17
CA ASP A 400 31.68 8.28 8.51
C ASP A 400 33.23 8.23 8.47
N GLY A 401 33.83 8.47 7.30
CA GLY A 401 35.29 8.51 7.15
C GLY A 401 35.97 7.14 7.13
N GLN A 402 35.22 6.04 7.03
CA GLN A 402 35.78 4.67 7.02
C GLN A 402 35.45 3.93 5.72
N PRO A 403 36.42 3.19 5.12
CA PRO A 403 36.15 2.40 3.92
C PRO A 403 35.07 1.35 4.13
N ILE A 404 34.19 1.18 3.15
CA ILE A 404 33.11 0.19 3.22
C ILE A 404 33.69 -1.23 3.26
N ALA A 405 33.11 -2.11 4.08
CA ALA A 405 33.62 -3.46 4.34
C ALA A 405 32.47 -4.47 4.56
N TYR A 406 32.73 -5.75 4.27
CA TYR A 406 31.71 -6.80 4.42
C TYR A 406 31.21 -6.92 5.86
N GLY A 407 29.88 -7.00 6.02
CA GLY A 407 29.23 -7.12 7.34
C GLY A 407 29.29 -5.82 8.17
N ARG A 408 29.70 -4.71 7.56
CA ARG A 408 29.68 -3.37 8.16
C ARG A 408 28.64 -2.51 7.47
N LEU A 409 27.62 -2.13 8.24
CA LEU A 409 26.67 -1.10 7.86
C LEU A 409 27.36 0.27 7.86
N SER A 410 27.38 0.93 6.71
CA SER A 410 28.04 2.23 6.52
C SER A 410 26.98 3.31 6.28
N PRO A 411 26.71 4.19 7.27
CA PRO A 411 25.75 5.27 7.08
C PRO A 411 26.30 6.33 6.12
N ALA A 412 25.42 6.91 5.31
CA ALA A 412 25.77 7.96 4.37
C ALA A 412 24.65 8.99 4.22
N PHE A 413 25.03 10.24 4.03
CA PHE A 413 24.12 11.30 3.61
C PHE A 413 24.33 11.55 2.13
N VAL A 414 23.27 11.33 1.33
CA VAL A 414 23.30 11.42 -0.12
C VAL A 414 22.55 12.66 -0.54
N ALA A 415 23.17 13.51 -1.35
CA ALA A 415 22.55 14.66 -2.00
C ALA A 415 22.67 14.51 -3.52
N GLY A 416 21.61 14.90 -4.22
CA GLY A 416 21.61 14.78 -5.67
C GLY A 416 20.40 15.42 -6.32
N LYS A 417 20.32 15.23 -7.64
CA LYS A 417 19.26 15.80 -8.47
C LYS A 417 18.22 14.74 -8.78
N PHE A 418 17.00 14.95 -8.31
CA PHE A 418 15.86 14.11 -8.61
C PHE A 418 15.01 14.72 -9.73
N MET A 419 14.72 13.95 -10.77
CA MET A 419 13.87 14.31 -11.90
C MET A 419 12.61 13.45 -11.92
N LEU A 420 11.45 14.10 -12.00
CA LEU A 420 10.14 13.47 -12.15
C LEU A 420 9.23 14.39 -12.98
N LYS A 421 8.45 13.82 -13.89
CA LYS A 421 7.48 14.56 -14.73
C LYS A 421 8.10 15.79 -15.41
N GLY A 422 9.34 15.65 -15.90
CA GLY A 422 10.09 16.70 -16.59
C GLY A 422 10.56 17.87 -15.72
N LYS A 423 10.40 17.81 -14.40
CA LYS A 423 10.96 18.80 -13.46
C LYS A 423 12.08 18.17 -12.65
N SER A 424 13.08 18.97 -12.29
CA SER A 424 14.19 18.55 -11.43
C SER A 424 14.21 19.35 -10.14
N ILE A 425 14.49 18.67 -9.03
CA ILE A 425 14.72 19.27 -7.71
C ILE A 425 15.97 18.69 -7.05
N PRO A 426 16.63 19.45 -6.16
CA PRO A 426 17.57 18.85 -5.23
C PRO A 426 16.80 17.93 -4.26
N LEU A 427 17.38 16.77 -3.99
CA LEU A 427 16.84 15.80 -3.03
C LEU A 427 17.99 15.28 -2.17
N THR A 428 17.73 15.13 -0.88
CA THR A 428 18.67 14.53 0.07
C THR A 428 18.03 13.32 0.75
N SER A 429 18.85 12.34 1.10
CA SER A 429 18.41 11.12 1.79
C SER A 429 19.51 10.64 2.73
N ILE A 430 19.10 10.12 3.89
CA ILE A 430 19.98 9.33 4.75
C ILE A 430 19.84 7.89 4.30
N THR A 431 20.98 7.28 4.00
CA THR A 431 21.08 5.92 3.46
C THR A 431 22.06 5.10 4.27
N GLU A 432 21.92 3.78 4.22
CA GLU A 432 22.88 2.85 4.77
C GLU A 432 23.35 1.91 3.65
N LEU A 433 24.65 1.69 3.59
CA LEU A 433 25.29 0.86 2.58
C LEU A 433 25.99 -0.31 3.27
N GLU A 434 25.70 -1.52 2.83
CA GLU A 434 26.34 -2.73 3.36
C GLU A 434 26.69 -3.70 2.23
N PRO A 435 27.98 -3.98 2.01
CA PRO A 435 28.38 -5.05 1.12
C PRO A 435 28.21 -6.38 1.86
N ILE A 436 27.55 -7.32 1.21
CA ILE A 436 27.31 -8.66 1.73
C ILE A 436 27.79 -9.71 0.73
N MET A 437 27.98 -10.93 1.22
CA MET A 437 28.18 -12.09 0.35
C MET A 437 26.83 -12.77 0.14
N GLY A 438 26.36 -12.82 -1.10
CA GLY A 438 25.15 -13.56 -1.46
C GLY A 438 25.31 -15.07 -1.24
N GLU A 439 24.19 -15.79 -1.22
CA GLU A 439 24.19 -17.26 -1.08
C GLU A 439 24.91 -17.96 -2.24
N ASP A 440 24.96 -17.30 -3.40
CA ASP A 440 25.73 -17.73 -4.58
C ASP A 440 27.25 -17.49 -4.43
N GLY A 441 27.70 -17.01 -3.27
CA GLY A 441 29.09 -16.68 -2.99
C GLY A 441 29.58 -15.46 -3.76
N ARG A 442 28.67 -14.63 -4.30
CA ARG A 442 29.04 -13.42 -5.04
C ARG A 442 28.76 -12.14 -4.24
N PRO A 443 29.59 -11.09 -4.38
CA PRO A 443 29.35 -9.81 -3.74
C PRO A 443 28.00 -9.20 -4.11
N ARG A 444 27.31 -8.62 -3.13
CA ARG A 444 26.19 -7.70 -3.30
C ARG A 444 26.42 -6.45 -2.48
N LEU A 445 25.83 -5.34 -2.90
CA LEU A 445 25.75 -4.12 -2.13
C LEU A 445 24.28 -3.85 -1.82
N LEU A 446 23.92 -3.88 -0.55
CA LEU A 446 22.62 -3.44 -0.07
C LEU A 446 22.68 -1.93 0.16
N VAL A 447 21.67 -1.23 -0.33
CA VAL A 447 21.48 0.19 -0.06
C VAL A 447 20.05 0.40 0.43
N SER A 448 19.92 0.76 1.70
CA SER A 448 18.65 1.12 2.33
C SER A 448 18.58 2.63 2.53
N GLY A 449 17.38 3.20 2.55
CA GLY A 449 17.22 4.63 2.82
C GLY A 449 15.77 5.06 2.74
N SER A 450 15.53 6.34 3.03
CA SER A 450 14.21 6.91 2.84
C SER A 450 14.26 8.39 2.48
N PHE A 451 13.23 8.86 1.80
CA PHE A 451 13.02 10.27 1.55
C PHE A 451 11.53 10.58 1.39
N LYS A 452 11.20 11.86 1.32
CA LYS A 452 9.82 12.33 1.11
C LYS A 452 9.76 13.37 0.00
N ILE A 453 8.68 13.35 -0.77
CA ILE A 453 8.41 14.30 -1.84
C ILE A 453 7.10 15.03 -1.56
N ASP A 454 7.11 16.36 -1.71
CA ASP A 454 5.88 17.14 -1.86
C ASP A 454 5.45 17.12 -3.34
N LEU A 455 4.31 16.48 -3.61
CA LEU A 455 3.73 16.30 -4.94
C LEU A 455 3.44 17.61 -5.66
N ARG A 456 3.19 18.70 -4.92
CA ARG A 456 2.87 20.03 -5.50
C ARG A 456 4.05 20.59 -6.29
N THR A 457 5.26 20.26 -5.89
CA THR A 457 6.50 20.60 -6.61
C THR A 457 6.46 20.12 -8.06
N PHE A 458 5.81 18.99 -8.30
CA PHE A 458 5.66 18.35 -9.59
C PHE A 458 4.32 18.67 -10.28
N ASN A 459 3.50 19.56 -9.74
CA ASN A 459 2.13 19.81 -10.19
C ASN A 459 1.34 18.48 -10.26
N ILE A 460 1.45 17.65 -9.23
CA ILE A 460 0.69 16.42 -9.05
C ILE A 460 -0.31 16.68 -7.93
N GLU A 461 -1.59 16.38 -8.19
CA GLU A 461 -2.63 16.50 -7.17
C GLU A 461 -2.47 15.40 -6.12
N GLY A 462 -2.79 15.75 -4.88
CA GLY A 462 -2.71 14.84 -3.75
C GLY A 462 -3.86 13.84 -3.70
N ALA A 463 -3.75 12.86 -2.80
CA ALA A 463 -4.89 12.01 -2.45
C ALA A 463 -6.00 12.82 -1.73
N ASP A 464 -7.23 12.34 -1.71
CA ASP A 464 -8.25 12.94 -0.85
C ASP A 464 -7.96 12.63 0.62
N GLY A 465 -7.83 13.66 1.44
CA GLY A 465 -7.54 13.53 2.87
C GLY A 465 -6.96 14.79 3.51
N PRO A 466 -6.46 14.68 4.76
CA PRO A 466 -5.93 15.82 5.50
C PRO A 466 -4.56 16.28 4.97
N ALA A 467 -4.31 17.58 5.04
CA ALA A 467 -2.97 18.14 4.88
C ALA A 467 -2.16 17.96 6.19
N PRO A 468 -0.82 17.80 6.12
CA PRO A 468 0.00 17.75 4.90
C PRO A 468 0.00 16.37 4.23
N ALA A 469 -0.50 15.32 4.88
CA ALA A 469 -0.42 13.93 4.42
C ALA A 469 -0.84 13.75 2.96
N ARG A 470 -1.94 14.38 2.53
CA ARG A 470 -2.41 14.31 1.13
C ARG A 470 -1.43 14.79 0.07
N HIS A 471 -0.46 15.64 0.39
CA HIS A 471 0.48 16.20 -0.57
C HIS A 471 1.87 15.55 -0.50
N MET A 472 2.09 14.67 0.46
CA MET A 472 3.39 14.08 0.72
C MET A 472 3.40 12.61 0.31
N LEU A 473 4.43 12.20 -0.43
CA LEU A 473 4.76 10.78 -0.61
C LEU A 473 6.04 10.46 0.17
N LEU A 474 6.01 9.32 0.85
CA LEU A 474 7.15 8.71 1.52
C LEU A 474 7.68 7.60 0.63
N PHE A 475 9.00 7.53 0.51
CA PHE A 475 9.71 6.51 -0.26
C PHE A 475 10.67 5.77 0.65
N ASP A 476 10.53 4.45 0.68
CA ASP A 476 11.40 3.52 1.39
C ASP A 476 12.22 2.77 0.32
N LEU A 477 13.55 2.89 0.38
CA LEU A 477 14.50 2.33 -0.59
C LEU A 477 15.10 1.04 -0.06
N ASN A 478 15.12 0.00 -0.89
CA ASN A 478 15.75 -1.29 -0.62
C ASN A 478 16.45 -1.79 -1.89
N LEU A 479 17.56 -1.16 -2.24
CA LEU A 479 18.26 -1.45 -3.47
C LEU A 479 19.26 -2.58 -3.25
N ILE A 480 19.28 -3.53 -4.16
CA ILE A 480 20.29 -4.58 -4.22
C ILE A 480 21.10 -4.34 -5.49
N LEU A 481 22.42 -4.20 -5.34
CA LEU A 481 23.33 -4.08 -6.47
C LEU A 481 24.28 -5.27 -6.51
N LYS A 482 24.65 -5.66 -7.72
CA LYS A 482 25.64 -6.71 -8.00
C LYS A 482 26.89 -6.12 -8.65
N GLU A 483 28.00 -6.82 -8.55
CA GLU A 483 29.21 -6.46 -9.28
C GLU A 483 28.94 -6.40 -10.79
N ARG A 484 29.48 -5.37 -11.44
CA ARG A 484 29.30 -5.12 -12.88
C ARG A 484 30.03 -6.13 -13.75
#